data_AF-A0A842SQ61-F1
#
_entry.id   AF-A0A842SQ61-F1
#
_cell.length_a   1.000
_cell.length_b   1.000
_cell.length_c   1.000
_cell.angle_alpha   90.00
_cell.angle_beta   90.00
_cell.angle_gamma   90.00
#
_symmetry.space_group_name_H-M   'P 1'
#
loop_
_entity.id
_entity.type
_entity.pdbx_description
1 polymer ?
#
loop_
_entity_poly.entity_id
_entity_poly.type
_entity_poly.pdbx_seq_one_letter_code
_entity_poly.pdbx_strand_id
1 'polypeptide(L)'
;MSWKSKYVGWYSLAKNELGELIPGLDEREVMENVSYEDRFITPLLNSVKDPQLFIILSDNNIKTGIIYTNKDNLDHLENILRETHHQDLEKLLEAMHELGEDYHTMLNKEGVNGMETISKYLSIRMDTALLKRLIDQSNRVRKGGRMIQNNESIYVPPQTPELCILETETSLDEEAFTDVLAQLKPVFEILRGVKTRREIIREKLSKPDRERNQYSEYVSLLNLARSKALISPEERRELDRLWRTREEDQDNLINEIKKIIYLNRDH
;
A
#
# COMPACT_ATOMS: atom_id res chain seq x y z
N MET A 1 -36.65 0.23 16.79
CA MET A 1 -35.29 -0.19 16.37
C MET A 1 -34.78 0.79 15.32
N SER A 2 -33.52 1.19 15.37
CA SER A 2 -32.91 2.07 14.35
C SER A 2 -32.80 1.32 13.02
N TRP A 3 -33.11 1.95 11.89
CA TRP A 3 -32.94 1.33 10.56
C TRP A 3 -31.50 0.86 10.32
N LYS A 4 -30.52 1.51 10.98
CA LYS A 4 -29.09 1.16 10.94
C LYS A 4 -28.75 -0.20 11.57
N SER A 5 -29.64 -0.77 12.38
CA SER A 5 -29.44 -2.08 13.01
C SER A 5 -29.26 -3.22 12.00
N LYS A 6 -29.75 -3.06 10.76
CA LYS A 6 -29.54 -4.03 9.68
C LYS A 6 -28.06 -4.32 9.40
N TYR A 7 -27.15 -3.39 9.69
CA TYR A 7 -25.71 -3.56 9.43
C TYR A 7 -24.99 -4.43 10.46
N VAL A 8 -25.58 -4.65 11.64
CA VAL A 8 -24.90 -5.35 12.75
C VAL A 8 -24.57 -6.80 12.37
N GLY A 9 -25.52 -7.53 11.78
CA GLY A 9 -25.31 -8.92 11.34
C GLY A 9 -24.24 -9.02 10.26
N TRP A 10 -24.35 -8.20 9.22
CA TRP A 10 -23.37 -8.15 8.12
C TRP A 10 -21.97 -7.75 8.60
N TYR A 11 -21.87 -6.82 9.54
CA TYR A 11 -20.59 -6.46 10.12
C TYR A 11 -19.98 -7.61 10.92
N SER A 12 -20.78 -8.35 11.69
CA SER A 12 -20.33 -9.52 12.43
C SER A 12 -19.75 -10.59 11.50
N LEU A 13 -20.41 -10.85 10.36
CA LEU A 13 -19.89 -11.75 9.32
C LEU A 13 -18.56 -11.23 8.75
N ALA A 14 -18.48 -9.95 8.39
CA ALA A 14 -17.24 -9.33 7.94
C ALA A 14 -16.12 -9.44 8.97
N LYS A 15 -16.43 -9.29 10.26
CA LYS A 15 -15.47 -9.38 11.35
C LYS A 15 -14.96 -10.81 11.55
N ASN A 16 -15.83 -11.81 11.39
CA ASN A 16 -15.43 -13.22 11.48
C ASN A 16 -14.49 -13.60 10.34
N GLU A 17 -14.77 -13.16 9.11
CA GLU A 17 -13.97 -13.53 7.94
C GLU A 17 -12.65 -12.75 7.85
N LEU A 18 -12.71 -11.42 8.05
CA LEU A 18 -11.54 -10.54 7.92
C LEU A 18 -10.71 -10.46 9.22
N GLY A 19 -11.23 -10.93 10.35
CA GLY A 19 -10.50 -11.03 11.61
C GLY A 19 -9.91 -9.69 12.05
N GLU A 20 -8.59 -9.64 12.25
CA GLU A 20 -7.88 -8.45 12.73
C GLU A 20 -7.73 -7.33 11.67
N LEU A 21 -8.14 -7.56 10.42
CA LEU A 21 -8.03 -6.58 9.33
C LEU A 21 -9.01 -5.42 9.46
N ILE A 22 -10.13 -5.64 10.16
CA ILE A 22 -11.14 -4.62 10.48
C ILE A 22 -11.31 -4.51 12.03
N PRO A 23 -11.73 -3.36 12.59
CA PRO A 23 -11.82 -3.19 14.05
C PRO A 23 -12.84 -4.12 14.70
N GLY A 24 -12.69 -4.41 16.00
CA GLY A 24 -13.82 -4.98 16.75
C GLY A 24 -14.77 -3.85 17.10
N LEU A 25 -16.04 -3.94 16.69
CA LEU A 25 -17.06 -2.94 17.02
C LEU A 25 -18.23 -3.60 17.73
N ASP A 26 -18.80 -2.93 18.73
CA ASP A 26 -20.10 -3.31 19.28
C ASP A 26 -21.27 -2.86 18.37
N GLU A 27 -22.49 -3.31 18.67
CA GLU A 27 -23.66 -3.00 17.83
C GLU A 27 -23.90 -1.48 17.70
N ARG A 28 -23.61 -0.73 18.76
CA ARG A 28 -23.80 0.72 18.79
C ARG A 28 -22.77 1.42 17.91
N GLU A 29 -21.52 1.03 18.03
CA GLU A 29 -20.42 1.53 17.20
C GLU A 29 -20.67 1.22 15.71
N VAL A 30 -21.19 0.04 15.38
CA VAL A 30 -21.60 -0.28 14.01
C VAL A 30 -22.62 0.73 13.51
N MET A 31 -23.69 0.98 14.28
CA MET A 31 -24.72 1.94 13.91
C MET A 31 -24.22 3.39 13.85
N GLU A 32 -23.26 3.79 14.68
CA GLU A 32 -22.67 5.13 14.65
C GLU A 32 -21.82 5.36 13.38
N ASN A 33 -21.25 4.30 12.80
CA ASN A 33 -20.45 4.34 11.57
C ASN A 33 -21.27 4.16 10.28
N VAL A 34 -22.61 4.05 10.36
CA VAL A 34 -23.48 4.13 9.17
C VAL A 34 -23.78 5.59 8.87
N SER A 35 -23.45 6.04 7.66
CA SER A 35 -23.73 7.40 7.19
C SER A 35 -25.23 7.64 6.98
N TYR A 36 -25.61 8.89 6.70
CA TYR A 36 -26.99 9.23 6.32
C TYR A 36 -27.39 8.70 4.94
N GLU A 37 -26.41 8.34 4.12
CA GLU A 37 -26.60 7.80 2.76
C GLU A 37 -26.74 6.27 2.77
N ASP A 38 -27.05 5.66 3.92
CA ASP A 38 -27.19 4.20 4.06
C ASP A 38 -25.92 3.45 3.62
N ARG A 39 -24.77 3.94 4.11
CA ARG A 39 -23.46 3.36 3.84
C ARG A 39 -22.70 3.18 5.15
N PHE A 40 -22.32 1.96 5.46
CA PHE A 40 -21.40 1.66 6.54
C PHE A 40 -19.96 1.73 6.04
N ILE A 41 -19.07 2.35 6.80
CA ILE A 41 -17.63 2.35 6.56
C ILE A 41 -16.95 2.00 7.88
N THR A 42 -16.04 1.02 7.86
CA THR A 42 -15.29 0.66 9.07
C THR A 42 -14.44 1.83 9.53
N PRO A 43 -14.41 2.14 10.84
CA PRO A 43 -13.49 3.14 11.35
C PRO A 43 -12.04 2.66 11.16
N LEU A 44 -11.13 3.62 11.18
CA LEU A 44 -9.70 3.35 11.02
C LEU A 44 -9.17 2.66 12.28
N LEU A 45 -8.51 1.51 12.09
CA LEU A 45 -8.15 0.57 13.17
C LEU A 45 -7.10 1.14 14.12
N ASN A 46 -5.94 1.54 13.58
CA ASN A 46 -4.79 1.96 14.39
C ASN A 46 -4.09 3.20 13.80
N SER A 47 -4.40 3.55 12.56
CA SER A 47 -3.76 4.66 11.87
C SER A 47 -4.72 5.32 10.89
N VAL A 48 -4.54 6.62 10.62
CA VAL A 48 -5.27 7.34 9.56
C VAL A 48 -5.04 6.79 8.14
N LYS A 49 -4.26 5.70 8.01
CA LYS A 49 -3.69 5.17 6.79
C LYS A 49 -4.19 3.78 6.41
N ASP A 50 -5.00 3.16 7.27
CA ASP A 50 -5.43 1.79 7.04
C ASP A 50 -6.56 1.79 5.99
N PRO A 51 -6.56 0.86 5.01
CA PRO A 51 -7.71 0.70 4.12
C PRO A 51 -8.99 0.44 4.93
N GLN A 52 -10.13 0.93 4.43
CA GLN A 52 -11.42 0.75 5.08
C GLN A 52 -12.31 -0.17 4.25
N LEU A 53 -13.07 -1.03 4.93
CA LEU A 53 -14.17 -1.77 4.31
C LEU A 53 -15.40 -0.87 4.28
N PHE A 54 -16.18 -0.93 3.22
CA PHE A 54 -17.53 -0.38 3.22
C PHE A 54 -18.58 -1.45 2.92
N ILE A 55 -19.80 -1.20 3.38
CA ILE A 55 -20.97 -2.04 3.13
C ILE A 55 -22.15 -1.11 2.81
N ILE A 56 -22.86 -1.37 1.72
CA ILE A 56 -24.10 -0.71 1.34
C ILE A 56 -25.16 -1.79 1.15
N LEU A 57 -26.29 -1.65 1.82
CA LEU A 57 -27.39 -2.62 1.79
C LEU A 57 -28.57 -2.05 1.01
N SER A 58 -28.87 -2.66 -0.12
CA SER A 58 -30.09 -2.40 -0.92
C SER A 58 -31.15 -3.47 -0.62
N ASP A 59 -32.32 -3.36 -1.26
CA ASP A 59 -33.43 -4.29 -1.02
C ASP A 59 -33.06 -5.77 -1.22
N ASN A 60 -32.27 -6.07 -2.25
CA ASN A 60 -31.92 -7.45 -2.62
C ASN A 60 -30.41 -7.70 -2.74
N ASN A 61 -29.58 -6.67 -2.56
CA ASN A 61 -28.15 -6.74 -2.84
C ASN A 61 -27.30 -6.13 -1.73
N ILE A 62 -26.06 -6.60 -1.63
CA ILE A 62 -25.01 -6.04 -0.79
C ILE A 62 -23.89 -5.59 -1.70
N LYS A 63 -23.51 -4.33 -1.58
CA LYS A 63 -22.30 -3.81 -2.21
C LYS A 63 -21.22 -3.63 -1.16
N THR A 64 -20.02 -4.12 -1.45
CA THR A 64 -18.90 -4.04 -0.52
C THR A 64 -17.58 -3.87 -1.25
N GLY A 65 -16.56 -3.42 -0.54
CA GLY A 65 -15.28 -3.14 -1.12
C GLY A 65 -14.29 -2.45 -0.19
N ILE A 66 -13.11 -2.16 -0.74
CA ILE A 66 -11.98 -1.59 -0.03
C ILE A 66 -11.74 -0.17 -0.53
N ILE A 67 -11.82 0.81 0.36
CA ILE A 67 -11.77 2.24 0.03
C ILE A 67 -10.69 3.01 0.77
N TYR A 68 -10.24 4.08 0.12
CA TYR A 68 -9.36 5.11 0.63
C TYR A 68 -10.06 6.46 0.46
N THR A 69 -10.46 7.07 1.57
CA THR A 69 -11.39 8.22 1.59
C THR A 69 -10.72 9.54 1.96
N ASN A 70 -9.56 9.49 2.62
CA ASN A 70 -8.89 10.67 3.17
C ASN A 70 -7.46 10.81 2.64
N LYS A 71 -6.90 12.01 2.83
CA LYS A 71 -5.55 12.35 2.36
C LYS A 71 -4.47 11.41 2.89
N ASP A 72 -4.45 11.15 4.19
CA ASP A 72 -3.38 10.36 4.80
C ASP A 72 -3.43 8.90 4.35
N ASN A 73 -4.64 8.39 4.11
CA ASN A 73 -4.90 7.06 3.55
C ASN A 73 -4.43 6.97 2.09
N LEU A 74 -4.77 7.94 1.25
CA LEU A 74 -4.35 7.97 -0.15
C LEU A 74 -2.83 8.19 -0.30
N ASP A 75 -2.25 9.09 0.51
CA ASP A 75 -0.80 9.31 0.53
C ASP A 75 -0.05 8.06 1.04
N HIS A 76 -0.70 7.23 1.86
CA HIS A 76 -0.17 5.94 2.29
C HIS A 76 -0.20 4.90 1.17
N LEU A 77 -1.33 4.76 0.49
CA LEU A 77 -1.48 3.87 -0.66
C LEU A 77 -0.42 4.18 -1.74
N GLU A 78 -0.08 5.45 -1.99
CA GLU A 78 0.96 5.84 -2.94
C GLU A 78 2.33 5.18 -2.65
N ASN A 79 2.59 4.75 -1.40
CA ASN A 79 3.82 4.03 -1.08
C ASN A 79 3.94 2.69 -1.82
N ILE A 80 2.83 2.04 -2.19
CA ILE A 80 2.88 0.77 -2.92
C ILE A 80 3.56 0.89 -4.29
N LEU A 81 3.57 2.09 -4.88
CA LEU A 81 4.22 2.37 -6.16
C LEU A 81 5.74 2.57 -6.03
N ARG A 82 6.30 2.51 -4.81
CA ARG A 82 7.73 2.69 -4.58
C ARG A 82 8.47 1.39 -4.82
N GLU A 83 9.72 1.53 -5.23
CA GLU A 83 10.64 0.40 -5.45
C GLU A 83 10.76 -0.51 -4.22
N THR A 84 10.68 0.05 -3.01
CA THR A 84 10.72 -0.74 -1.76
C THR A 84 9.56 -1.71 -1.56
N HIS A 85 8.47 -1.51 -2.29
CA HIS A 85 7.23 -2.29 -2.20
C HIS A 85 6.92 -3.01 -3.52
N HIS A 86 7.91 -3.18 -4.40
CA HIS A 86 7.69 -3.79 -5.71
C HIS A 86 7.04 -5.19 -5.61
N GLN A 87 7.49 -6.02 -4.66
CA GLN A 87 6.90 -7.33 -4.40
C GLN A 87 5.46 -7.25 -3.87
N ASP A 88 5.15 -6.24 -3.06
CA ASP A 88 3.78 -6.03 -2.56
C ASP A 88 2.85 -5.58 -3.70
N LEU A 89 3.36 -4.74 -4.60
CA LEU A 89 2.63 -4.31 -5.79
C LEU A 89 2.36 -5.48 -6.75
N GLU A 90 3.35 -6.34 -7.00
CA GLU A 90 3.17 -7.54 -7.84
C GLU A 90 2.10 -8.46 -7.25
N LYS A 91 2.21 -8.78 -5.96
CA LYS A 91 1.22 -9.60 -5.25
C LYS A 91 -0.18 -8.97 -5.27
N LEU A 92 -0.27 -7.65 -5.13
CA LEU A 92 -1.55 -6.95 -5.20
C LEU A 92 -2.19 -7.16 -6.58
N LEU A 93 -1.43 -6.94 -7.66
CA LEU A 93 -1.95 -7.06 -9.02
C LEU A 93 -2.30 -8.52 -9.35
N GLU A 94 -1.49 -9.49 -8.94
CA GLU A 94 -1.79 -10.92 -9.05
C GLU A 94 -3.10 -11.27 -8.33
N ALA A 95 -3.26 -10.86 -7.07
CA ALA A 95 -4.48 -11.10 -6.31
C ALA A 95 -5.71 -10.42 -6.96
N MET A 96 -5.53 -9.26 -7.59
CA MET A 96 -6.60 -8.59 -8.34
C MET A 96 -6.92 -9.29 -9.67
N HIS A 97 -5.95 -9.94 -10.31
CA HIS A 97 -6.13 -10.70 -11.56
C HIS A 97 -6.86 -12.03 -11.37
N GLU A 98 -6.83 -12.57 -10.16
CA GLU A 98 -7.57 -13.79 -9.79
C GLU A 98 -9.06 -13.53 -9.52
N LEU A 99 -9.47 -12.26 -9.42
CA LEU A 99 -10.86 -11.88 -9.17
C LEU A 99 -11.73 -12.01 -10.43
N GLY A 100 -13.03 -12.27 -10.22
CA GLY A 100 -14.03 -12.31 -11.29
C GLY A 100 -14.31 -10.96 -11.96
N GLU A 101 -15.07 -11.00 -13.05
CA GLU A 101 -15.44 -9.81 -13.84
C GLU A 101 -16.37 -8.82 -13.10
N ASP A 102 -16.97 -9.26 -11.99
CA ASP A 102 -17.85 -8.44 -11.16
C ASP A 102 -17.08 -7.41 -10.31
N TYR A 103 -15.75 -7.58 -10.17
CA TYR A 103 -14.90 -6.71 -9.38
C TYR A 103 -14.41 -5.49 -10.16
N HIS A 104 -14.55 -4.33 -9.53
CA HIS A 104 -14.20 -3.05 -10.13
C HIS A 104 -13.30 -2.20 -9.25
N THR A 105 -12.37 -1.49 -9.89
CA THR A 105 -11.54 -0.46 -9.28
C THR A 105 -12.02 0.90 -9.76
N MET A 106 -12.35 1.80 -8.83
CA MET A 106 -13.04 3.04 -9.16
C MET A 106 -12.44 4.25 -8.45
N LEU A 107 -12.40 5.39 -9.15
CA LEU A 107 -12.14 6.69 -8.56
C LEU A 107 -13.43 7.49 -8.58
N ASN A 108 -13.88 7.89 -7.39
CA ASN A 108 -15.05 8.73 -7.18
C ASN A 108 -14.62 10.10 -6.64
N LYS A 109 -15.49 11.10 -6.83
CA LYS A 109 -15.41 12.42 -6.21
C LYS A 109 -16.76 12.80 -5.63
N GLU A 110 -16.75 13.69 -4.66
CA GLU A 110 -17.98 14.30 -4.15
C GLU A 110 -18.63 15.19 -5.22
N GLY A 111 -19.89 14.91 -5.54
CA GLY A 111 -20.74 15.66 -6.46
C GLY A 111 -21.92 16.32 -5.74
N VAL A 112 -22.81 16.98 -6.50
CA VAL A 112 -23.96 17.71 -5.92
C VAL A 112 -25.00 16.77 -5.31
N ASN A 113 -25.14 15.55 -5.86
CA ASN A 113 -26.13 14.55 -5.46
C ASN A 113 -25.48 13.28 -4.89
N GLY A 114 -24.30 13.41 -4.28
CA GLY A 114 -23.51 12.29 -3.77
C GLY A 114 -22.27 11.99 -4.61
N MET A 115 -21.73 10.78 -4.51
CA MET A 115 -20.48 10.40 -5.16
C MET A 115 -20.63 10.23 -6.69
N GLU A 116 -19.77 10.89 -7.45
CA GLU A 116 -19.67 10.79 -8.91
C GLU A 116 -18.43 10.00 -9.31
N THR A 117 -18.61 8.97 -10.14
CA THR A 117 -17.50 8.17 -10.68
C THR A 117 -16.77 8.92 -11.79
N ILE A 118 -15.48 9.14 -11.58
CA ILE A 118 -14.56 9.74 -12.57
C ILE A 118 -13.97 8.67 -13.49
N SER A 119 -13.66 7.50 -12.93
CA SER A 119 -13.04 6.41 -13.67
C SER A 119 -13.43 5.08 -13.03
N LYS A 120 -13.67 4.07 -13.87
CA LYS A 120 -14.06 2.73 -13.48
C LYS A 120 -13.34 1.74 -14.40
N TYR A 121 -12.66 0.77 -13.81
CA TYR A 121 -11.93 -0.28 -14.51
C TYR A 121 -12.30 -1.63 -13.91
N LEU A 122 -12.23 -2.69 -14.71
CA LEU A 122 -12.29 -4.06 -14.21
C LEU A 122 -11.02 -4.35 -13.40
N SER A 123 -11.17 -4.88 -12.19
CA SER A 123 -10.03 -5.14 -11.31
C SER A 123 -9.06 -6.16 -11.90
N ILE A 124 -9.56 -7.18 -12.60
CA ILE A 124 -8.76 -8.17 -13.34
C ILE A 124 -7.88 -7.56 -14.45
N ARG A 125 -8.17 -6.34 -14.90
CA ARG A 125 -7.37 -5.64 -15.93
C ARG A 125 -6.43 -4.58 -15.36
N MET A 126 -6.36 -4.46 -14.05
CA MET A 126 -5.51 -3.46 -13.41
C MET A 126 -4.04 -3.81 -13.60
N ASP A 127 -3.24 -2.82 -13.98
CA ASP A 127 -1.79 -2.92 -14.02
C ASP A 127 -1.16 -1.75 -13.25
N THR A 128 0.17 -1.74 -13.15
CA THR A 128 0.91 -0.67 -12.48
C THR A 128 0.62 0.72 -13.07
N ALA A 129 0.44 0.81 -14.40
CA ALA A 129 0.24 2.08 -15.08
C ALA A 129 -1.16 2.65 -14.80
N LEU A 130 -2.19 1.80 -14.81
CA LEU A 130 -3.57 2.15 -14.47
C LEU A 130 -3.70 2.52 -13.00
N LEU A 131 -3.09 1.75 -12.09
CA LEU A 131 -3.12 2.06 -10.66
C LEU A 131 -2.45 3.41 -10.38
N LYS A 132 -1.26 3.63 -10.96
CA LYS A 132 -0.57 4.92 -10.87
C LYS A 132 -1.41 6.05 -11.44
N ARG A 133 -2.06 5.85 -12.59
CA ARG A 133 -2.95 6.84 -13.19
C ARG A 133 -4.11 7.21 -12.27
N LEU A 134 -4.74 6.23 -11.61
CA LEU A 134 -5.82 6.48 -10.65
C LEU A 134 -5.35 7.30 -9.45
N ILE A 135 -4.18 6.98 -8.90
CA ILE A 135 -3.56 7.73 -7.78
C ILE A 135 -3.18 9.16 -8.22
N ASP A 136 -2.63 9.32 -9.42
CA ASP A 136 -2.33 10.64 -9.98
C ASP A 136 -3.61 11.46 -10.22
N GLN A 137 -4.68 10.82 -10.70
CA GLN A 137 -5.98 11.46 -10.89
C GLN A 137 -6.61 11.86 -9.55
N SER A 138 -6.58 11.01 -8.52
CA SER A 138 -7.09 11.34 -7.19
C SER A 138 -6.33 12.55 -6.61
N ASN A 139 -5.01 12.59 -6.79
CA ASN A 139 -4.17 13.72 -6.41
C ASN A 139 -4.54 15.03 -7.13
N ARG A 140 -4.97 14.97 -8.40
CA ARG A 140 -5.46 16.14 -9.15
C ARG A 140 -6.81 16.62 -8.64
N VAL A 141 -7.76 15.70 -8.41
CA VAL A 141 -9.08 16.02 -7.83
C VAL A 141 -8.90 16.74 -6.49
N ARG A 142 -8.00 16.22 -5.65
CA ARG A 142 -7.67 16.80 -4.34
C ARG A 142 -7.06 18.20 -4.43
N LYS A 143 -6.23 18.48 -5.43
CA LYS A 143 -5.59 19.79 -5.60
C LYS A 143 -6.52 20.80 -6.29
N GLY A 144 -7.50 20.33 -7.06
CA GLY A 144 -8.25 21.16 -7.98
C GLY A 144 -7.32 21.86 -8.99
N GLY A 145 -7.77 22.99 -9.52
CA GLY A 145 -6.99 23.86 -10.39
C GLY A 145 -7.73 24.27 -11.66
N ARG A 146 -6.99 24.86 -12.59
CA ARG A 146 -7.55 25.23 -13.91
C ARG A 146 -7.50 24.05 -14.85
N MET A 147 -8.63 23.75 -15.47
CA MET A 147 -8.75 22.77 -16.54
C MET A 147 -9.29 23.43 -17.80
N ILE A 148 -8.86 22.94 -18.96
CA ILE A 148 -9.44 23.35 -20.24
C ILE A 148 -10.58 22.38 -20.54
N GLN A 149 -11.80 22.89 -20.59
CA GLN A 149 -12.98 22.13 -20.99
C GLN A 149 -13.71 22.95 -22.05
N ASN A 150 -13.99 22.34 -23.21
CA ASN A 150 -14.64 23.02 -24.34
C ASN A 150 -13.95 24.33 -24.78
N ASN A 151 -12.61 24.33 -24.85
CA ASN A 151 -11.76 25.51 -25.13
C ASN A 151 -11.88 26.67 -24.13
N GLU A 152 -12.54 26.48 -22.99
CA GLU A 152 -12.63 27.46 -21.91
C GLU A 152 -11.77 27.03 -20.72
N SER A 153 -11.10 28.01 -20.10
CA SER A 153 -10.32 27.81 -18.87
C SER A 153 -11.26 27.89 -17.68
N ILE A 154 -11.65 26.73 -17.15
CA ILE A 154 -12.57 26.61 -16.03
C ILE A 154 -11.76 26.27 -14.77
N TYR A 155 -12.03 26.97 -13.68
CA TYR A 155 -11.47 26.61 -12.38
C TYR A 155 -12.32 25.52 -11.74
N VAL A 156 -11.69 24.39 -11.44
CA VAL A 156 -12.27 23.29 -10.68
C VAL A 156 -11.77 23.40 -9.24
N PRO A 157 -12.65 23.59 -8.24
CA PRO A 157 -12.23 23.65 -6.86
C PRO A 157 -11.67 22.30 -6.38
N PRO A 158 -10.78 22.29 -5.38
CA PRO A 158 -10.37 21.09 -4.67
C PRO A 158 -11.57 20.29 -4.16
N GLN A 159 -11.54 18.97 -4.30
CA GLN A 159 -12.57 18.06 -3.78
C GLN A 159 -11.95 16.87 -3.05
N THR A 160 -12.72 16.16 -2.24
CA THR A 160 -12.27 14.92 -1.59
C THR A 160 -12.50 13.74 -2.54
N PRO A 161 -11.43 13.12 -3.08
CA PRO A 161 -11.59 11.90 -3.86
C PRO A 161 -11.78 10.69 -2.93
N GLU A 162 -12.47 9.68 -3.43
CA GLU A 162 -12.48 8.34 -2.86
C GLU A 162 -11.96 7.36 -3.90
N LEU A 163 -10.91 6.64 -3.54
CA LEU A 163 -10.37 5.58 -4.38
C LEU A 163 -10.83 4.24 -3.82
N CYS A 164 -11.65 3.54 -4.58
CA CYS A 164 -12.09 2.18 -4.31
C CYS A 164 -11.18 1.21 -5.05
N ILE A 165 -10.38 0.44 -4.33
CA ILE A 165 -9.45 -0.53 -4.94
C ILE A 165 -10.22 -1.73 -5.49
N LEU A 166 -11.21 -2.20 -4.73
CA LEU A 166 -12.11 -3.26 -5.12
C LEU A 166 -13.52 -2.93 -4.68
N GLU A 167 -14.48 -3.04 -5.59
CA GLU A 167 -15.92 -3.00 -5.35
C GLU A 167 -16.55 -4.19 -6.06
N THR A 168 -17.48 -4.85 -5.37
CA THR A 168 -18.38 -5.84 -5.98
C THR A 168 -19.76 -5.73 -5.36
N GLU A 169 -20.73 -6.36 -6.01
CA GLU A 169 -22.12 -6.41 -5.59
C GLU A 169 -22.64 -7.84 -5.71
N THR A 170 -23.25 -8.34 -4.65
CA THR A 170 -23.84 -9.68 -4.58
C THR A 170 -25.28 -9.61 -4.10
N SER A 171 -26.00 -10.73 -4.22
CA SER A 171 -27.29 -10.89 -3.54
C SER A 171 -27.16 -10.70 -2.03
N LEU A 172 -28.25 -10.26 -1.40
CA LEU A 172 -28.41 -10.13 0.06
C LEU A 172 -28.50 -11.51 0.72
N ASP A 173 -27.39 -12.23 0.72
CA ASP A 173 -27.23 -13.60 1.20
C ASP A 173 -25.92 -13.74 1.99
N GLU A 174 -25.95 -14.46 3.10
CA GLU A 174 -24.81 -14.58 4.03
C GLU A 174 -23.65 -15.38 3.42
N GLU A 175 -23.94 -16.44 2.67
CA GLU A 175 -22.92 -17.30 2.04
C GLU A 175 -22.22 -16.54 0.92
N ALA A 176 -22.99 -15.92 0.00
CA ALA A 176 -22.44 -15.10 -1.08
C ALA A 176 -21.59 -13.93 -0.56
N PHE A 177 -22.02 -13.28 0.52
CA PHE A 177 -21.26 -12.18 1.12
C PHE A 177 -19.96 -12.68 1.77
N THR A 178 -19.99 -13.81 2.45
CA THR A 178 -18.79 -14.41 3.08
C THR A 178 -17.78 -14.84 2.02
N ASP A 179 -18.24 -15.41 0.90
CA ASP A 179 -17.38 -15.75 -0.24
C ASP A 179 -16.69 -14.52 -0.85
N VAL A 180 -17.41 -13.40 -0.96
CA VAL A 180 -16.82 -12.13 -1.39
C VAL A 180 -15.76 -11.66 -0.42
N LEU A 181 -16.02 -11.70 0.88
CA LEU A 181 -15.07 -11.28 1.90
C LEU A 181 -13.79 -12.15 1.87
N ALA A 182 -13.93 -13.46 1.66
CA ALA A 182 -12.80 -14.36 1.49
C ALA A 182 -11.94 -13.99 0.27
N GLN A 183 -12.56 -13.58 -0.83
CA GLN A 183 -11.85 -13.11 -2.04
C GLN A 183 -11.21 -11.72 -1.86
N LEU A 184 -11.83 -10.83 -1.06
CA LEU A 184 -11.27 -9.50 -0.76
C LEU A 184 -10.08 -9.57 0.20
N LYS A 185 -10.03 -10.59 1.05
CA LYS A 185 -9.08 -10.71 2.16
C LYS A 185 -7.61 -10.64 1.74
N PRO A 186 -7.12 -11.36 0.70
CA PRO A 186 -5.72 -11.26 0.28
C PRO A 186 -5.33 -9.84 -0.14
N VAL A 187 -6.22 -9.15 -0.86
CA VAL A 187 -5.99 -7.77 -1.29
C VAL A 187 -5.97 -6.83 -0.09
N PHE A 188 -6.88 -7.02 0.87
CA PHE A 188 -6.92 -6.24 2.11
C PHE A 188 -5.63 -6.41 2.93
N GLU A 189 -5.13 -7.65 3.06
CA GLU A 189 -3.89 -7.98 3.76
C GLU A 189 -2.66 -7.29 3.16
N ILE A 190 -2.52 -7.35 1.82
CA ILE A 190 -1.41 -6.71 1.10
C ILE A 190 -1.46 -5.18 1.29
N LEU A 191 -2.63 -4.59 1.07
CA LEU A 191 -2.83 -3.15 1.21
C LEU A 191 -2.51 -2.64 2.63
N ARG A 192 -2.95 -3.38 3.66
CA ARG A 192 -2.64 -3.06 5.05
C ARG A 192 -1.15 -3.24 5.38
N GLY A 193 -0.48 -4.18 4.73
CA GLY A 193 0.95 -4.46 4.90
C GLY A 193 1.89 -3.39 4.35
N VAL A 194 1.39 -2.46 3.52
CA VAL A 194 2.20 -1.40 2.91
C VAL A 194 2.83 -0.52 4.00
N LYS A 195 4.15 -0.55 4.09
CA LYS A 195 4.90 0.23 5.09
C LYS A 195 5.10 1.68 4.68
N THR A 196 5.04 2.58 5.65
CA THR A 196 5.46 3.97 5.49
C THR A 196 6.98 4.08 5.45
N ARG A 197 7.49 5.21 4.95
CA ARG A 197 8.93 5.50 4.98
C ARG A 197 9.53 5.43 6.39
N ARG A 198 8.78 5.87 7.42
CA ARG A 198 9.24 5.83 8.81
C ARG A 198 9.36 4.40 9.33
N GLU A 199 8.41 3.53 8.99
CA GLU A 199 8.47 2.11 9.35
C GLU A 199 9.61 1.39 8.63
N ILE A 200 9.81 1.65 7.33
CA ILE A 200 10.95 1.11 6.59
C ILE A 200 12.27 1.56 7.22
N ILE A 201 12.39 2.85 7.56
CA ILE A 201 13.58 3.37 8.24
C ILE A 201 13.76 2.69 9.60
N ARG A 202 12.69 2.59 10.41
CA ARG A 202 12.73 1.94 11.72
C ARG A 202 13.14 0.48 11.63
N GLU A 203 12.62 -0.28 10.67
CA GLU A 203 13.00 -1.67 10.43
C GLU A 203 14.46 -1.78 9.99
N LYS A 204 14.90 -0.92 9.06
CA LYS A 204 16.32 -0.84 8.67
C LYS A 204 17.24 -0.43 9.82
N LEU A 205 16.72 0.28 10.83
CA LEU A 205 17.43 0.66 12.05
C LEU A 205 17.34 -0.40 13.15
N SER A 206 16.30 -1.25 13.17
CA SER A 206 16.05 -2.27 14.19
C SER A 206 16.52 -3.66 13.80
N LYS A 207 16.88 -3.89 12.52
CA LYS A 207 17.64 -5.08 12.13
C LYS A 207 18.98 -5.10 12.88
N PRO A 208 19.34 -6.22 13.54
CA PRO A 208 20.54 -6.29 14.37
C PRO A 208 21.80 -5.98 13.54
N ASP A 209 22.73 -5.25 14.16
CA ASP A 209 23.96 -4.63 13.63
C ASP A 209 24.91 -5.49 12.77
N ARG A 210 24.62 -6.76 12.50
CA ARG A 210 25.52 -7.66 11.78
C ARG A 210 25.72 -7.25 10.30
N GLU A 211 24.66 -6.90 9.57
CA GLU A 211 24.78 -6.47 8.17
C GLU A 211 25.29 -5.02 8.03
N ARG A 212 24.95 -4.14 8.98
CA ARG A 212 25.42 -2.74 8.99
C ARG A 212 26.90 -2.62 9.33
N ASN A 213 27.42 -3.50 10.18
CA ASN A 213 28.84 -3.49 10.50
C ASN A 213 29.71 -4.01 9.36
N GLN A 214 29.28 -5.00 8.56
CA GLN A 214 30.14 -5.56 7.51
C GLN A 214 30.50 -4.54 6.43
N TYR A 215 29.53 -3.79 5.89
CA TYR A 215 29.86 -2.76 4.89
C TYR A 215 30.62 -1.58 5.49
N SER A 216 30.27 -1.15 6.70
CA SER A 216 31.00 -0.08 7.41
C SER A 216 32.45 -0.47 7.69
N GLU A 217 32.65 -1.71 8.14
CA GLU A 217 33.96 -2.33 8.36
C GLU A 217 34.73 -2.44 7.05
N TYR A 218 34.09 -2.93 5.99
CA TYR A 218 34.66 -3.05 4.65
C TYR A 218 35.15 -1.71 4.10
N VAL A 219 34.31 -0.67 4.14
CA VAL A 219 34.66 0.69 3.70
C VAL A 219 35.78 1.27 4.56
N SER A 220 35.77 1.02 5.88
CA SER A 220 36.84 1.45 6.78
C SER A 220 38.16 0.77 6.45
N LEU A 221 38.16 -0.53 6.15
CA LEU A 221 39.32 -1.29 5.74
C LEU A 221 39.85 -0.82 4.37
N LEU A 222 38.98 -0.56 3.39
CA LEU A 222 39.38 0.01 2.10
C LEU A 222 40.01 1.39 2.24
N ASN A 223 39.45 2.24 3.10
CA ASN A 223 40.02 3.57 3.37
C ASN A 223 41.37 3.46 4.08
N LEU A 224 41.53 2.51 5.00
CA LEU A 224 42.79 2.24 5.69
C LEU A 224 43.86 1.67 4.74
N ALA A 225 43.51 0.73 3.87
CA ALA A 225 44.41 0.18 2.87
C ALA A 225 44.87 1.28 1.89
N ARG A 226 43.95 2.14 1.45
CA ARG A 226 44.27 3.27 0.58
C ARG A 226 45.14 4.33 1.26
N SER A 227 44.84 4.70 2.51
CA SER A 227 45.63 5.70 3.24
C SER A 227 47.06 5.24 3.49
N LYS A 228 47.27 3.92 3.56
CA LYS A 228 48.58 3.27 3.62
C LYS A 228 49.21 2.98 2.26
N ALA A 229 48.60 3.42 1.16
CA ALA A 229 49.04 3.16 -0.22
C ALA A 229 49.19 1.65 -0.57
N LEU A 230 48.45 0.77 0.11
CA LEU A 230 48.48 -0.68 -0.13
C LEU A 230 47.61 -1.10 -1.32
N ILE A 231 46.69 -0.23 -1.74
CA ILE A 231 45.84 -0.41 -2.92
C ILE A 231 45.77 0.90 -3.70
N SER A 232 45.65 0.80 -5.02
CA SER A 232 45.49 1.92 -5.92
C SER A 232 44.05 2.49 -5.90
N PRO A 233 43.84 3.72 -6.40
CA PRO A 233 42.48 4.27 -6.56
C PRO A 233 41.59 3.44 -7.48
N GLU A 234 42.17 2.75 -8.46
CA GLU A 234 41.48 1.91 -9.43
C GLU A 234 41.06 0.58 -8.78
N GLU A 235 41.97 -0.06 -8.04
CA GLU A 235 41.70 -1.29 -7.27
C GLU A 235 40.62 -1.06 -6.21
N ARG A 236 40.65 0.09 -5.52
CA ARG A 236 39.59 0.46 -4.56
C ARG A 236 38.22 0.55 -5.23
N ARG A 237 38.13 1.11 -6.44
CA ARG A 237 36.86 1.21 -7.19
C ARG A 237 36.39 -0.16 -7.65
N GLU A 238 37.31 -1.03 -8.07
CA GLU A 238 37.01 -2.38 -8.48
C GLU A 238 36.50 -3.24 -7.31
N LEU A 239 37.16 -3.18 -6.15
CA LEU A 239 36.73 -3.85 -4.93
C LEU A 239 35.36 -3.33 -4.44
N ASP A 240 35.12 -2.02 -4.49
CA ASP A 240 33.80 -1.45 -4.17
C ASP A 240 32.71 -1.92 -5.15
N ARG A 241 33.06 -2.11 -6.44
CA ARG A 241 32.14 -2.67 -7.45
C ARG A 241 31.82 -4.15 -7.18
N LEU A 242 32.83 -4.95 -6.83
CA LEU A 242 32.68 -6.37 -6.53
C LEU A 242 31.78 -6.59 -5.31
N TRP A 243 31.95 -5.78 -4.26
CA TRP A 243 31.10 -5.81 -3.07
C TRP A 243 29.60 -5.68 -3.39
N ARG A 244 29.25 -4.80 -4.34
CA ARG A 244 27.86 -4.53 -4.73
C ARG A 244 27.28 -5.53 -5.72
N THR A 245 28.12 -6.30 -6.39
CA THR A 245 27.70 -7.19 -7.49
C THR A 245 27.75 -8.67 -7.09
N ARG A 246 28.46 -9.03 -6.02
CA ARG A 246 28.60 -10.41 -5.54
C ARG A 246 28.35 -10.48 -4.03
N GLU A 247 27.07 -10.59 -3.64
CA GLU A 247 26.69 -10.67 -2.23
C GLU A 247 27.26 -11.91 -1.53
N GLU A 248 27.38 -13.04 -2.24
CA GLU A 248 27.92 -14.30 -1.70
C GLU A 248 29.43 -14.27 -1.38
N ASP A 249 30.18 -13.30 -1.92
CA ASP A 249 31.64 -13.18 -1.77
C ASP A 249 32.08 -12.10 -0.76
N GLN A 250 31.14 -11.43 -0.10
CA GLN A 250 31.43 -10.26 0.75
C GLN A 250 32.38 -10.58 1.93
N ASP A 251 32.20 -11.73 2.60
CA ASP A 251 33.09 -12.15 3.68
C ASP A 251 34.52 -12.46 3.17
N ASN A 252 34.66 -12.98 1.95
CA ASN A 252 35.95 -13.24 1.33
C ASN A 252 36.68 -11.93 1.04
N LEU A 253 35.97 -10.92 0.51
CA LEU A 253 36.53 -9.59 0.23
C LEU A 253 37.03 -8.88 1.50
N ILE A 254 36.28 -8.96 2.61
CA ILE A 254 36.76 -8.43 3.91
C ILE A 254 38.04 -9.13 4.33
N ASN A 255 38.11 -10.46 4.23
CA ASN A 255 39.27 -11.24 4.63
C ASN A 255 40.49 -10.97 3.74
N GLU A 256 40.30 -10.75 2.44
CA GLU A 256 41.38 -10.37 1.52
C GLU A 256 41.96 -9.00 1.87
N ILE A 257 41.12 -7.99 2.11
CA ILE A 257 41.61 -6.65 2.50
C ILE A 257 42.29 -6.71 3.87
N LYS A 258 41.74 -7.48 4.83
CA LYS A 258 42.41 -7.71 6.11
C LYS A 258 43.79 -8.34 5.88
N LYS A 259 43.92 -9.37 5.04
CA LYS A 259 45.23 -9.97 4.70
C LYS A 259 46.21 -8.93 4.12
N ILE A 260 45.76 -8.09 3.18
CA ILE A 260 46.60 -7.03 2.61
C ILE A 260 47.11 -6.07 3.70
N ILE A 261 46.25 -5.69 4.64
CA ILE A 261 46.59 -4.78 5.74
C ILE A 261 47.51 -5.46 6.79
N TYR A 262 47.29 -6.73 7.10
CA TYR A 262 48.05 -7.46 8.13
C TYR A 262 49.40 -7.99 7.63
N LEU A 263 49.53 -8.39 6.36
CA LEU A 263 50.80 -8.84 5.77
C LEU A 263 51.84 -7.70 5.67
N ASN A 264 51.39 -6.44 5.67
CA ASN A 264 52.26 -5.26 5.63
C ASN A 264 52.48 -4.61 7.02
N ARG A 265 52.21 -5.34 8.11
CA ARG A 265 52.46 -4.88 9.49
C ARG A 265 53.77 -5.43 10.10
N ASP A 266 54.39 -6.42 9.46
CA ASP A 266 55.62 -7.09 9.95
C ASP A 266 56.91 -6.62 9.22
N HIS A 267 56.88 -5.46 8.56
CA HIS A 267 58.04 -4.81 7.94
C HIS A 267 58.22 -3.38 8.41
#